data_AF-A0A396JQ48-F1
#
_entry.id   AF-A0A396JQ48-F1
#
_cell.length_a   1.000
_cell.length_b   1.000
_cell.length_c   1.000
_cell.angle_alpha   90.00
_cell.angle_beta   90.00
_cell.angle_gamma   90.00
#
_symmetry.space_group_name_H-M   'P 1'
#
loop_
_entity.id
_entity.type
_entity.pdbx_description
1 polymer ?
#
loop_
_entity_poly.entity_id
_entity_poly.type
_entity_poly.pdbx_seq_one_letter_code
_entity_poly.pdbx_strand_id
1 'polypeptide(L)' 'MVGGLVNKAKLTAPLTCPLCSNIFREPTTIPECLHTFCRECIERKFIDERLNHCPVCKVDLGYYPLDKLKYSP' A
#
# COMPACT_ATOMS: atom_id res chain seq x y z
N MET A 1 -21.78 -23.03 26.33
CA MET A 1 -20.50 -22.30 26.37
C MET A 1 -19.76 -22.57 25.06
N VAL A 2 -19.81 -21.68 24.08
CA VAL A 2 -18.85 -21.67 22.97
C VAL A 2 -18.38 -20.23 22.78
N GLY A 3 -17.46 -19.82 23.64
CA GLY A 3 -16.74 -18.55 23.51
C GLY A 3 -15.82 -18.67 22.31
N GLY A 4 -16.32 -18.29 21.13
CA GLY A 4 -15.50 -18.14 19.94
C GLY A 4 -14.48 -17.03 20.20
N LEU A 5 -13.22 -17.42 20.37
CA LEU A 5 -12.08 -16.51 20.34
C LEU A 5 -12.01 -15.94 18.92
N VAL A 6 -12.78 -14.89 18.66
CA VAL A 6 -12.55 -14.00 17.53
C VAL A 6 -11.13 -13.48 17.73
N ASN A 7 -10.21 -14.02 16.95
CA ASN A 7 -8.86 -13.50 16.82
C ASN A 7 -9.01 -12.07 16.30
N LYS A 8 -9.02 -11.09 17.21
CA LYS A 8 -8.97 -9.64 16.97
C LYS A 8 -7.64 -9.20 16.28
N ALA A 9 -7.01 -10.10 15.53
CA ALA A 9 -5.81 -9.86 14.74
C ALA A 9 -6.11 -9.77 13.25
N LYS A 10 -7.35 -10.08 12.81
CA LYS A 10 -7.71 -10.12 11.37
C LYS A 10 -8.65 -8.99 10.91
N LEU A 11 -8.91 -8.00 11.77
CA LEU A 11 -9.75 -6.84 11.41
C LEU A 11 -9.05 -5.48 11.59
N THR A 12 -7.76 -5.48 11.95
CA THR A 12 -6.99 -4.27 12.28
C THR A 12 -5.75 -4.05 11.42
N ALA A 13 -5.44 -4.95 10.49
CA ALA A 13 -4.38 -4.74 9.51
C ALA A 13 -5.01 -4.59 8.10
N PRO A 14 -4.75 -3.51 7.34
CA PRO A 14 -3.59 -2.63 7.41
C PRO A 14 -4.00 -1.14 7.35
N LEU A 15 -4.22 -0.43 8.46
CA LEU A 15 -4.30 1.04 8.38
C LEU A 15 -2.91 1.70 8.31
N THR A 16 -1.86 0.88 8.28
CA THR A 16 -0.46 1.31 8.33
C THR A 16 0.24 1.05 7.00
N CYS A 17 1.03 2.03 6.56
CA CYS A 17 1.86 1.94 5.38
C CYS A 17 3.06 1.02 5.60
N PRO A 18 3.30 0.03 4.72
CA PRO A 18 4.44 -0.87 4.85
C PRO A 18 5.79 -0.19 4.55
N LEU A 19 5.80 1.01 3.96
CA LEU A 19 7.02 1.77 3.69
C LEU A 19 7.50 2.60 4.89
N CYS A 20 6.56 3.17 5.65
CA CYS A 20 6.90 4.04 6.79
C CYS A 20 6.42 3.51 8.14
N SER A 21 5.73 2.36 8.18
CA SER A 21 5.14 1.72 9.36
C SER A 21 4.20 2.62 10.18
N ASN A 22 3.73 3.73 9.61
CA ASN A 22 2.80 4.67 10.21
C ASN A 22 1.42 4.54 9.59
N ILE A 23 0.40 5.12 10.24
CA ILE A 23 -0.96 5.20 9.67
C ILE A 23 -0.91 5.87 8.29
N PHE A 24 -1.70 5.35 7.34
CA PHE A 24 -1.77 5.90 6.00
C PHE A 24 -2.11 7.39 6.00
N ARG A 25 -1.25 8.19 5.35
CA ARG A 25 -1.51 9.58 4.98
C ARG A 25 -1.73 9.59 3.48
N GLU A 26 -2.94 9.99 3.05
CA GLU A 26 -3.36 9.91 1.65
C GLU A 26 -3.12 8.51 1.07
N PRO A 27 -3.93 7.49 1.45
CA PRO A 27 -3.74 6.13 0.99
C PRO A 27 -3.84 6.05 -0.54
N THR A 28 -2.76 5.61 -1.16
CA THR A 28 -2.64 5.38 -2.59
C THR A 28 -2.55 3.88 -2.84
N THR A 29 -3.47 3.37 -3.65
CA THR A 29 -3.54 1.94 -3.95
C THR A 29 -3.05 1.66 -5.37
N ILE A 30 -2.17 0.68 -5.49
CA ILE A 30 -1.69 0.17 -6.78
C ILE A 30 -2.74 -0.79 -7.35
N PRO A 31 -3.34 -0.53 -8.53
CA PRO A 31 -4.44 -1.35 -9.06
C PRO A 31 -4.01 -2.76 -9.47
N GLU A 32 -2.76 -2.96 -9.89
CA GLU A 32 -2.26 -4.26 -10.38
C GLU A 32 -2.09 -5.31 -9.26
N CYS A 33 -1.91 -4.88 -8.01
CA CYS A 33 -1.68 -5.79 -6.87
C CYS A 33 -2.47 -5.46 -5.61
N LEU A 34 -3.26 -4.38 -5.63
CA LEU A 34 -4.09 -3.90 -4.52
C LEU A 34 -3.32 -3.63 -3.22
N HIS A 35 -2.01 -3.35 -3.30
CA HIS A 35 -1.25 -2.85 -2.16
C HIS A 35 -1.43 -1.34 -2.00
N THR A 36 -1.70 -0.92 -0.77
CA THR A 36 -1.91 0.48 -0.39
C THR A 36 -0.68 1.02 0.35
N PHE A 37 -0.31 2.27 0.05
CA PHE A 37 0.83 3.00 0.59
C PHE A 37 0.40 4.43 0.93
N CYS A 38 1.20 5.18 1.70
CA CYS A 38 1.04 6.64 1.72
C CYS A 38 1.44 7.20 0.35
N ARG A 39 0.72 8.21 -0.13
CA ARG A 39 1.04 8.94 -1.35
C ARG A 39 2.50 9.35 -1.44
N GLU A 40 2.98 10.10 -0.45
CA GLU A 40 4.36 10.58 -0.42
C GLU A 40 5.37 9.42 -0.39
N CYS A 41 5.05 8.32 0.32
CA CYS A 41 5.96 7.18 0.40
C CYS A 41 6.11 6.48 -0.95
N ILE A 42 5.01 6.26 -1.67
CA ILE A 42 5.06 5.57 -2.97
C ILE A 42 5.58 6.49 -4.08
N GLU A 43 5.21 7.77 -4.06
CA GLU A 43 5.74 8.78 -4.98
C GLU A 43 7.26 8.90 -4.82
N ARG A 44 7.79 8.97 -3.59
CA ARG A 44 9.25 8.95 -3.35
C ARG A 44 9.92 7.71 -3.92
N LYS A 45 9.34 6.52 -3.73
CA LYS A 45 9.89 5.29 -4.34
C LYS A 45 9.92 5.36 -5.87
N PHE A 46 8.86 5.87 -6.49
CA PHE A 46 8.79 5.95 -7.96
C PHE A 46 9.64 7.09 -8.55
N ILE A 47 9.74 8.23 -7.87
CA ILE A 47 10.45 9.42 -8.35
C ILE A 47 11.93 9.37 -7.97
N ASP A 48 12.24 9.21 -6.68
CA ASP A 48 13.62 9.29 -6.16
C ASP A 48 14.40 8.00 -6.50
N GLU A 49 13.77 6.84 -6.30
CA GLU A 49 14.40 5.53 -6.52
C GLU A 49 14.14 4.94 -7.92
N ARG A 50 13.38 5.66 -8.77
CA ARG A 50 12.97 5.20 -10.12
C ARG A 50 12.37 3.78 -10.11
N LEU A 51 11.68 3.44 -9.03
CA LEU A 51 11.08 2.12 -8.86
C LEU A 51 9.90 1.98 -9.83
N ASN A 52 9.88 0.91 -10.60
CA ASN A 52 8.85 0.60 -11.60
C ASN A 52 8.02 -0.63 -11.21
N HIS A 53 8.15 -1.10 -9.97
CA HIS A 53 7.48 -2.29 -9.47
C HIS A 53 6.93 -2.04 -8.06
N CYS A 54 6.00 -2.87 -7.61
CA CYS A 54 5.48 -2.77 -6.25
C CYS A 54 6.58 -3.10 -5.22
N PRO A 55 6.82 -2.26 -4.19
CA PRO A 55 7.87 -2.53 -3.20
C PRO A 55 7.56 -3.72 -2.27
N VAL A 56 6.33 -4.23 -2.27
CA VAL A 56 5.90 -5.37 -1.44
C VAL A 56 5.97 -6.68 -2.23
N CYS A 57 5.28 -6.76 -3.37
CA CYS A 57 5.14 -7.99 -4.15
C CYS A 57 5.96 -8.01 -5.44
N LYS A 58 6.65 -6.91 -5.76
CA LYS A 58 7.50 -6.75 -6.96
C LYS A 58 6.78 -6.95 -8.30
N VAL A 59 5.44 -6.81 -8.33
CA VAL A 59 4.71 -6.76 -9.61
C VAL A 59 5.19 -5.56 -10.41
N ASP A 60 5.45 -5.75 -11.70
CA ASP A 60 5.85 -4.67 -12.60
C ASP A 60 4.66 -3.75 -12.88
N LEU A 61 4.89 -2.43 -12.83
CA LEU A 61 3.88 -1.38 -13.01
C LEU A 61 4.04 -0.66 -14.36
N GLY A 62 5.06 -1.01 -15.14
CA GLY A 62 5.40 -0.38 -16.40
C GLY A 62 6.14 0.95 -16.26
N TYR A 63 6.25 1.65 -17.41
CA TYR A 63 7.09 2.85 -17.57
C TYR A 63 6.53 4.12 -16.88
N TYR A 64 5.28 4.10 -16.44
CA TYR A 64 4.62 5.21 -15.73
C TYR A 64 3.75 4.70 -14.58
N PRO A 65 4.36 4.41 -13.41
CA PRO A 65 3.63 3.89 -12.27
C PRO A 65 2.72 4.93 -11.60
N LEU A 66 2.97 6.25 -11.79
CA LEU A 66 2.20 7.35 -11.21
C LEU A 66 0.78 7.48 -11.80
N ASP A 67 0.61 7.27 -13.11
CA ASP A 67 -0.69 7.36 -13.78
C ASP A 67 -1.68 6.27 -13.35
N LYS A 68 -1.17 5.17 -12.81
CA LYS A 68 -1.97 4.05 -12.34
C LYS A 68 -2.44 4.22 -10.90
N LEU A 69 -1.94 5.22 -10.17
CA LEU A 69 -2.27 5.40 -8.76
C LEU A 69 -3.70 5.92 -8.59
N LYS A 70 -4.53 5.16 -7.88
CA LYS A 70 -5.84 5.63 -7.43
C LYS A 70 -5.69 6.27 -6.05
N TYR A 71 -5.90 7.58 -5.99
CA TYR A 71 -6.04 8.32 -4.74
C TYR A 71 -7.44 8.08 -4.18
N SER A 72 -7.54 7.60 -2.94
CA SER A 72 -8.82 7.60 -2.24
C SER A 72 -9.11 9.01 -1.72
N PRO A 73 -10.28 9.61 -2.00
CA PRO A 73 -10.73 10.80 -1.30
C PRO A 73 -11.03 10.50 0.17
#